data_AF-A0A1J5IT84-F1
#
_entry.id   AF-A0A1J5IT84-F1
#
_cell.length_a   1.000
_cell.length_b   1.000
_cell.length_c   1.000
_cell.angle_alpha   90.00
_cell.angle_beta   90.00
_cell.angle_gamma   90.00
#
_symmetry.space_group_name_H-M   'P 1'
#
loop_
_entity.id
_entity.type
_entity.pdbx_description
1 polymer ?
#
loop_
_entity_poly.entity_id
_entity_poly.type
_entity_poly.pdbx_seq_one_letter_code
_entity_poly.pdbx_strand_id
1 'polypeptide(L)'
;MTGVRASGISILRRFFPSVPMKKFSPLTFFLVVALLCCMAFPAVMRAAADPKEEAEILNAAESLFLSMAKQDFPAVWRGLTADTQRSTVRNVHKAVVKAGMTFSEEEIRADFEKGGGLALDYWGGYLSRFDPKTVLEESRWTFGEFKKDRAEILLRYQKSDYDAHLKMFREGGLWKVGLDETFSTRQ
;
A
#
# COMPACT_ATOMS: atom_id res chain seq x y z
N MET A 1 -66.36 50.23 23.17
CA MET A 1 -65.59 51.47 22.91
C MET A 1 -64.24 51.09 22.31
N THR A 2 -63.95 51.65 21.12
CA THR A 2 -62.62 51.97 20.53
C THR A 2 -61.54 50.87 20.53
N GLY A 3 -61.24 50.25 19.39
CA GLY A 3 -60.17 50.66 18.44
C GLY A 3 -59.10 49.54 18.41
N VAL A 4 -58.32 49.22 17.37
CA VAL A 4 -57.79 49.96 16.23
C VAL A 4 -57.35 48.97 15.12
N ARG A 5 -57.63 49.38 13.89
CA ARG A 5 -57.01 49.14 12.56
C ARG A 5 -55.66 48.38 12.41
N ALA A 6 -55.67 47.50 11.39
CA ALA A 6 -54.92 47.57 10.11
C ALA A 6 -53.57 46.84 9.88
N SER A 7 -53.57 46.15 8.73
CA SER A 7 -52.52 46.06 7.69
C SER A 7 -51.37 45.07 7.85
N GLY A 8 -51.25 44.16 6.88
CA GLY A 8 -50.11 43.25 6.75
C GLY A 8 -50.11 42.38 5.49
N ILE A 9 -50.20 43.00 4.32
CA ILE A 9 -49.43 42.67 3.09
C ILE A 9 -49.64 41.27 2.45
N SER A 10 -50.33 41.34 1.31
CA SER A 10 -50.34 40.40 0.19
C SER A 10 -48.95 40.06 -0.36
N ILE A 11 -48.91 39.00 -1.18
CA ILE A 11 -47.97 38.72 -2.30
C ILE A 11 -46.99 37.57 -2.03
N LEU A 12 -47.31 36.38 -2.56
CA LEU A 12 -46.47 35.59 -3.50
C LEU A 12 -47.07 34.18 -3.70
N ARG A 13 -48.16 34.08 -4.47
CA ARG A 13 -48.45 32.87 -5.25
C ARG A 13 -47.88 33.08 -6.65
N ARG A 14 -46.73 32.49 -6.94
CA ARG A 14 -46.25 32.31 -8.32
C ARG A 14 -45.69 30.91 -8.51
N PHE A 15 -46.32 30.22 -9.45
CA PHE A 15 -45.70 29.36 -10.46
C PHE A 15 -44.88 28.16 -9.99
N PHE A 16 -45.55 27.02 -9.81
CA PHE A 16 -45.00 25.73 -10.16
C PHE A 16 -45.86 25.14 -11.29
N PRO A 17 -45.33 24.95 -12.52
CA PRO A 17 -46.04 24.18 -13.54
C PRO A 17 -46.00 22.70 -13.16
N SER A 18 -47.17 22.07 -13.16
CA SER A 18 -47.33 20.62 -13.01
C SER A 18 -46.81 19.90 -14.26
N VAL A 19 -45.75 19.12 -14.10
CA VAL A 19 -45.26 18.23 -15.16
C VAL A 19 -46.22 17.02 -15.24
N PRO A 20 -46.86 16.74 -16.38
CA PRO A 20 -47.74 15.58 -16.51
C PRO A 20 -46.89 14.31 -16.60
N MET A 21 -46.97 13.47 -15.57
CA MET A 21 -46.38 12.13 -15.57
C MET A 21 -47.12 11.23 -16.56
N LYS A 22 -46.50 10.96 -17.71
CA LYS A 22 -46.91 9.83 -18.57
C LYS A 22 -46.68 8.53 -17.78
N LYS A 23 -47.67 7.64 -17.77
CA LYS A 23 -47.62 6.34 -17.08
C LYS A 23 -46.46 5.51 -17.65
N PHE A 24 -45.33 5.49 -16.94
CA PHE A 24 -44.21 4.60 -17.28
C PHE A 24 -44.64 3.16 -17.03
N SER A 25 -44.56 2.33 -18.06
CA SER A 25 -44.87 0.91 -17.96
C SER A 25 -43.84 0.23 -17.03
N PRO A 26 -44.25 -0.65 -16.11
CA PRO A 26 -43.33 -1.34 -15.19
C PRO A 26 -42.30 -2.19 -15.93
N LEU A 27 -42.61 -2.61 -17.17
CA LEU A 27 -41.70 -3.33 -18.05
C LEU A 27 -40.52 -2.44 -18.51
N THR A 28 -40.77 -1.16 -18.79
CA THR A 28 -39.74 -0.21 -19.22
C THR A 28 -38.84 0.20 -18.06
N PHE A 29 -39.38 0.28 -16.84
CA PHE A 29 -38.59 0.55 -15.62
C PHE A 29 -37.64 -0.61 -15.30
N PHE A 30 -38.11 -1.85 -15.39
CA PHE A 30 -37.28 -3.04 -15.17
C PHE A 30 -36.13 -3.15 -16.19
N LEU A 31 -36.39 -2.79 -17.46
CA LEU A 31 -35.41 -2.86 -18.54
C LEU A 31 -34.31 -1.79 -18.40
N VAL A 32 -34.66 -0.60 -17.92
CA VAL A 32 -33.69 0.48 -17.63
C VAL A 32 -32.84 0.16 -16.40
N VAL A 33 -33.43 -0.42 -15.34
CA VAL A 33 -32.69 -0.87 -14.14
C VAL A 33 -31.72 -2.01 -14.48
N ALA A 34 -32.14 -2.98 -15.28
CA ALA A 34 -31.27 -4.07 -15.73
C ALA A 34 -30.10 -3.56 -16.60
N LEU A 35 -30.35 -2.58 -17.49
CA LEU A 35 -29.31 -1.97 -18.33
C LEU A 35 -28.32 -1.11 -17.51
N LEU A 36 -28.79 -0.44 -16.44
CA LEU A 36 -27.93 0.30 -15.50
C LEU A 36 -27.10 -0.62 -14.61
N CYS A 37 -27.61 -1.79 -14.22
CA CYS A 37 -26.85 -2.80 -13.47
C CYS A 37 -25.66 -3.36 -14.27
N CYS A 38 -25.76 -3.43 -15.61
CA CYS A 38 -24.66 -3.89 -16.46
C CYS A 38 -23.49 -2.87 -16.58
N MET A 39 -23.72 -1.59 -16.28
CA MET A 39 -22.66 -0.56 -16.31
C MET A 39 -22.02 -0.29 -14.93
N ALA A 40 -22.51 -0.93 -13.87
CA ALA A 40 -22.04 -0.70 -12.50
C ALA A 40 -20.94 -1.67 -12.02
N PHE A 41 -20.52 -2.63 -12.86
CA PHE A 41 -19.36 -3.47 -12.57
C PHE A 41 -18.26 -3.19 -13.59
N PRO A 42 -17.22 -2.38 -13.27
CA PRO A 42 -15.94 -2.66 -13.85
C PRO A 42 -15.54 -4.04 -13.35
N ALA A 43 -15.75 -5.07 -14.18
CA ALA A 43 -14.96 -6.27 -14.07
C ALA A 43 -13.51 -5.82 -14.31
N VAL A 44 -12.83 -5.44 -13.23
CA VAL A 44 -11.37 -5.35 -13.23
C VAL A 44 -10.92 -6.77 -13.52
N MET A 45 -10.72 -7.06 -14.79
CA MET A 45 -9.96 -8.22 -15.25
C MET A 45 -8.54 -7.97 -14.76
N ARG A 46 -8.26 -8.35 -13.52
CA ARG A 46 -6.90 -8.56 -13.04
C ARG A 46 -6.33 -9.64 -13.96
N ALA A 47 -5.31 -9.28 -14.75
CA ALA A 47 -4.44 -10.29 -15.32
C ALA A 47 -3.79 -10.99 -14.11
N ALA A 48 -4.32 -12.16 -13.74
CA ALA A 48 -3.68 -13.00 -12.74
C ALA A 48 -2.26 -13.28 -13.24
N ALA A 49 -1.29 -13.12 -12.36
CA ALA A 49 0.07 -13.52 -12.67
C ALA A 49 0.08 -15.02 -12.98
N ASP A 50 1.03 -15.47 -13.80
CA ASP A 50 1.29 -16.90 -13.94
C ASP A 50 1.53 -17.49 -12.53
N PRO A 51 0.87 -18.60 -12.13
CA PRO A 51 1.10 -19.22 -10.82
C PRO A 51 2.57 -19.41 -10.45
N LYS A 52 3.44 -19.59 -11.46
CA LYS A 52 4.90 -19.61 -11.24
C LYS A 52 5.47 -18.26 -10.80
N GLU A 53 5.09 -17.18 -11.46
CA GLU A 53 5.53 -15.82 -11.12
C GLU A 53 4.99 -15.39 -9.75
N GLU A 54 3.75 -15.79 -9.42
CA GLU A 54 3.20 -15.62 -8.06
C GLU A 54 4.06 -16.32 -7.02
N ALA A 55 4.42 -17.59 -7.25
CA ALA A 55 5.30 -18.32 -6.34
C ALA A 55 6.68 -17.65 -6.20
N GLU A 56 7.27 -17.15 -7.29
CA GLU A 56 8.54 -16.41 -7.24
C GLU A 56 8.47 -15.14 -6.38
N ILE A 57 7.38 -14.38 -6.50
CA ILE A 57 7.14 -13.15 -5.72
C ILE A 57 6.98 -13.47 -4.24
N LEU A 58 6.13 -14.44 -3.89
CA LEU A 58 5.92 -14.87 -2.51
C LEU A 58 7.22 -15.39 -1.89
N ASN A 59 7.95 -16.25 -2.61
CA ASN A 59 9.21 -16.81 -2.13
C ASN A 59 10.26 -15.71 -1.88
N ALA A 60 10.33 -14.68 -2.73
CA ALA A 60 11.26 -13.57 -2.53
C ALA A 60 10.95 -12.78 -1.26
N ALA A 61 9.66 -12.47 -1.02
CA ALA A 61 9.23 -11.78 0.18
C ALA A 61 9.42 -12.63 1.44
N GLU A 62 8.99 -13.89 1.43
CA GLU A 62 9.18 -14.82 2.55
C GLU A 62 10.67 -15.00 2.89
N SER A 63 11.52 -15.16 1.87
CA SER A 63 12.97 -15.30 2.05
C SER A 63 13.59 -14.08 2.74
N LEU A 64 13.10 -12.86 2.47
CA LEU A 64 13.57 -11.67 3.17
C LEU A 64 13.25 -11.75 4.67
N PHE A 65 12.01 -12.02 5.04
CA PHE A 65 11.62 -12.09 6.46
C PHE A 65 12.28 -13.28 7.18
N LEU A 66 12.46 -14.41 6.50
CA LEU A 66 13.23 -15.53 7.03
C LEU A 66 14.70 -15.14 7.27
N SER A 67 15.30 -14.38 6.37
CA SER A 67 16.67 -13.86 6.53
C SER A 67 16.77 -12.89 7.70
N MET A 68 15.76 -12.02 7.88
CA MET A 68 15.66 -11.15 9.06
C MET A 68 15.55 -11.96 10.36
N ALA A 69 14.70 -12.98 10.39
CA ALA A 69 14.50 -13.83 11.56
C ALA A 69 15.76 -14.64 11.93
N LYS A 70 16.57 -15.01 10.93
CA LYS A 70 17.87 -15.68 11.09
C LYS A 70 19.04 -14.72 11.30
N GLN A 71 18.79 -13.41 11.23
CA GLN A 71 19.81 -12.37 11.28
C GLN A 71 20.89 -12.50 10.18
N ASP A 72 20.53 -13.05 9.02
CA ASP A 72 21.38 -13.10 7.82
C ASP A 72 21.27 -11.76 7.07
N PHE A 73 21.92 -10.73 7.60
CA PHE A 73 21.85 -9.37 7.06
C PHE A 73 22.43 -9.21 5.65
N PRO A 74 23.46 -9.97 5.21
CA PRO A 74 23.84 -10.01 3.80
C PRO A 74 22.71 -10.51 2.88
N ALA A 75 21.96 -11.53 3.30
CA ALA A 75 20.79 -11.99 2.55
C ALA A 75 19.65 -10.97 2.57
N VAL A 76 19.38 -10.35 3.73
CA VAL A 76 18.42 -9.24 3.83
C VAL A 76 18.80 -8.15 2.83
N TRP A 77 20.05 -7.68 2.86
CA TRP A 77 20.53 -6.62 1.97
C TRP A 77 20.30 -6.95 0.50
N ARG A 78 20.65 -8.15 0.05
CA ARG A 78 20.46 -8.58 -1.35
C ARG A 78 18.99 -8.67 -1.77
N GLY A 79 18.10 -8.98 -0.82
CA GLY A 79 16.66 -9.07 -1.05
C GLY A 79 15.95 -7.71 -1.19
N LEU A 80 16.64 -6.61 -0.88
CA LEU A 80 16.07 -5.25 -0.95
C LEU A 80 16.27 -4.60 -2.32
N THR A 81 15.31 -3.77 -2.71
CA THR A 81 15.42 -2.91 -3.90
C THR A 81 16.64 -2.00 -3.79
N ALA A 82 17.19 -1.62 -4.95
CA ALA A 82 18.28 -0.67 -5.00
C ALA A 82 17.89 0.69 -4.40
N ASP A 83 16.60 1.05 -4.41
CA ASP A 83 16.13 2.30 -3.78
C ASP A 83 16.14 2.23 -2.26
N THR A 84 15.55 1.17 -1.66
CA THR A 84 15.66 0.93 -0.22
C THR A 84 17.12 0.85 0.23
N GLN A 85 18.00 0.21 -0.56
CA GLN A 85 19.42 0.16 -0.26
C GLN A 85 20.05 1.57 -0.22
N ARG A 86 19.80 2.39 -1.25
CA ARG A 86 20.35 3.77 -1.32
C ARG A 86 19.85 4.64 -0.18
N SER A 87 18.55 4.59 0.14
CA SER A 87 17.97 5.40 1.21
C SER A 87 18.50 4.97 2.57
N THR A 88 18.66 3.66 2.81
CA THR A 88 19.27 3.11 4.02
C THR A 88 20.70 3.63 4.20
N VAL A 89 21.55 3.51 3.18
CA VAL A 89 22.93 4.02 3.20
C VAL A 89 22.96 5.51 3.50
N ARG A 90 22.11 6.31 2.84
CA ARG A 90 22.02 7.76 3.08
C ARG A 90 21.60 8.09 4.51
N ASN A 91 20.65 7.35 5.07
CA ASN A 91 20.15 7.56 6.43
C ASN A 91 21.20 7.19 7.48
N VAL A 92 21.89 6.06 7.28
CA VAL A 92 23.02 5.64 8.13
C VAL A 92 24.16 6.66 8.03
N HIS A 93 24.53 7.08 6.82
CA HIS A 93 25.58 8.09 6.60
C HIS A 93 25.28 9.39 7.37
N LYS A 94 24.05 9.90 7.29
CA LYS A 94 23.62 11.07 8.08
C LYS A 94 23.73 10.84 9.58
N ALA A 95 23.37 9.66 10.07
CA ALA A 95 23.43 9.33 11.49
C ALA A 95 24.88 9.25 12.01
N VAL A 96 25.77 8.60 11.27
CA VAL A 96 27.18 8.43 11.68
C VAL A 96 27.96 9.74 11.60
N VAL A 97 27.71 10.58 10.59
CA VAL A 97 28.30 11.93 10.50
C VAL A 97 27.84 12.79 11.68
N LYS A 98 26.56 12.71 12.06
CA LYS A 98 26.03 13.43 13.24
C LYS A 98 26.69 12.94 14.54
N ALA A 99 27.10 11.67 14.60
CA ALA A 99 27.82 11.09 15.72
C ALA A 99 29.34 11.40 15.70
N GLY A 100 29.83 12.19 14.74
CA GLY A 100 31.24 12.57 14.63
C GLY A 100 32.14 11.51 13.96
N MET A 101 31.55 10.48 13.35
CA MET A 101 32.28 9.46 12.60
C MET A 101 32.41 9.85 11.13
N THR A 102 33.44 9.36 10.45
CA THR A 102 33.72 9.62 9.04
C THR A 102 33.71 8.31 8.25
N PHE A 103 32.57 7.99 7.66
CA PHE A 103 32.41 6.91 6.70
C PHE A 103 31.85 7.48 5.41
N SER A 104 32.35 7.03 4.26
CA SER A 104 31.74 7.28 2.96
C SER A 104 30.49 6.41 2.76
N GLU A 105 29.61 6.81 1.83
CA GLU A 105 28.43 5.99 1.49
C GLU A 105 28.84 4.64 0.87
N GLU A 106 29.98 4.58 0.18
CA GLU A 106 30.56 3.36 -0.39
C GLU A 106 31.04 2.40 0.70
N GLU A 107 31.70 2.91 1.74
CA GLU A 107 32.12 2.08 2.89
C GLU A 107 30.91 1.51 3.64
N ILE A 108 29.88 2.33 3.84
CA ILE A 108 28.63 1.89 4.46
C ILE A 108 27.96 0.80 3.60
N ARG A 109 27.89 1.00 2.28
CA ARG A 109 27.33 -0.02 1.37
C ARG A 109 28.12 -1.33 1.46
N ALA A 110 29.44 -1.27 1.43
CA ALA A 110 30.29 -2.45 1.52
C ALA A 110 30.17 -3.16 2.89
N ASP A 111 29.93 -2.41 3.97
CA ASP A 111 29.63 -2.97 5.29
C ASP A 111 28.29 -3.75 5.26
N PHE A 112 27.23 -3.17 4.69
CA PHE A 112 25.93 -3.83 4.53
C PHE A 112 25.98 -5.08 3.67
N GLU A 113 26.74 -5.07 2.57
CA GLU A 113 26.93 -6.25 1.72
C GLU A 113 27.59 -7.42 2.46
N LYS A 114 28.47 -7.12 3.44
CA LYS A 114 29.20 -8.11 4.23
C LYS A 114 28.50 -8.46 5.55
N GLY A 115 27.46 -7.72 5.93
CA GLY A 115 26.84 -7.84 7.25
C GLY A 115 27.77 -7.37 8.36
N GLY A 116 28.51 -6.29 8.12
CA GLY A 116 29.46 -5.71 9.06
C GLY A 116 28.81 -4.98 10.24
N GLY A 117 29.61 -4.18 10.96
CA GLY A 117 29.21 -3.57 12.22
C GLY A 117 28.06 -2.58 12.07
N LEU A 118 28.09 -1.75 11.03
CA LEU A 118 27.03 -0.76 10.78
C LEU A 118 25.72 -1.45 10.39
N ALA A 119 25.81 -2.53 9.62
CA ALA A 119 24.66 -3.35 9.24
C ALA A 119 24.04 -4.04 10.46
N LEU A 120 24.86 -4.65 11.32
CA LEU A 120 24.44 -5.28 12.56
C LEU A 120 23.70 -4.28 13.47
N ASP A 121 24.25 -3.09 13.67
CA ASP A 121 23.64 -2.05 14.50
C ASP A 121 22.33 -1.55 13.90
N TYR A 122 22.30 -1.30 12.59
CA TYR A 122 21.09 -0.86 11.89
C TYR A 122 19.96 -1.89 11.98
N TRP A 123 20.24 -3.13 11.57
CA TRP A 123 19.23 -4.19 11.57
C TRP A 123 18.85 -4.63 12.98
N GLY A 124 19.79 -4.64 13.93
CA GLY A 124 19.49 -4.84 15.35
C GLY A 124 18.54 -3.77 15.88
N GLY A 125 18.79 -2.50 15.54
CA GLY A 125 17.90 -1.38 15.87
C GLY A 125 16.51 -1.52 15.24
N TYR A 126 16.43 -1.97 13.98
CA TYR A 126 15.17 -2.25 13.30
C TYR A 126 14.40 -3.40 13.97
N LEU A 127 15.06 -4.54 14.16
CA LEU A 127 14.46 -5.76 14.73
C LEU A 127 14.11 -5.63 16.22
N SER A 128 14.67 -4.65 16.93
CA SER A 128 14.22 -4.32 18.29
C SER A 128 12.78 -3.79 18.35
N ARG A 129 12.23 -3.35 17.21
CA ARG A 129 10.88 -2.78 17.08
C ARG A 129 9.99 -3.56 16.13
N PHE A 130 10.57 -4.47 15.35
CA PHE A 130 9.87 -5.25 14.33
C PHE A 130 10.22 -6.72 14.49
N ASP A 131 9.20 -7.55 14.70
CA ASP A 131 9.35 -9.00 14.76
C ASP A 131 8.98 -9.65 13.41
N PRO A 132 9.96 -10.18 12.64
CA PRO A 132 9.69 -10.84 11.37
C PRO A 132 8.88 -12.14 11.54
N LYS A 133 8.92 -12.79 12.71
CA LYS A 133 8.14 -14.01 12.95
C LYS A 133 6.65 -13.74 12.95
N THR A 134 6.23 -12.60 13.50
CA THR A 134 4.83 -12.16 13.44
C THR A 134 4.34 -12.04 11.99
N VAL A 135 5.19 -11.61 11.05
CA VAL A 135 4.83 -11.56 9.61
C VAL A 135 4.75 -12.95 9.00
N LEU A 136 5.64 -13.86 9.37
CA LEU A 136 5.70 -15.23 8.84
C LEU A 136 4.59 -16.13 9.39
N GLU A 137 4.28 -16.02 10.69
CA GLU A 137 3.47 -17.01 11.41
C GLU A 137 2.06 -16.50 11.71
N GLU A 138 1.90 -15.19 11.94
CA GLU A 138 0.63 -14.60 12.39
C GLU A 138 -0.06 -13.71 11.33
N SER A 139 0.47 -13.68 10.10
CA SER A 139 -0.09 -12.88 9.02
C SER A 139 -0.61 -13.75 7.88
N ARG A 140 -1.74 -13.35 7.30
CA ARG A 140 -2.22 -13.89 6.03
C ARG A 140 -1.63 -13.09 4.88
N TRP A 141 -1.19 -13.80 3.85
CA TRP A 141 -0.57 -13.24 2.66
C TRP A 141 -1.53 -13.38 1.47
N THR A 142 -1.86 -12.27 0.82
CA THR A 142 -2.68 -12.28 -0.40
C THR A 142 -2.07 -11.38 -1.47
N PHE A 143 -2.34 -11.68 -2.74
CA PHE A 143 -1.86 -10.85 -3.85
C PHE A 143 -2.67 -9.57 -3.99
N GLY A 144 -1.96 -8.45 -4.06
CA GLY A 144 -2.47 -7.12 -4.34
C GLY A 144 -2.41 -6.79 -5.83
N GLU A 145 -2.03 -5.55 -6.16
CA GLU A 145 -1.81 -5.16 -7.56
C GLU A 145 -0.64 -5.94 -8.17
N PHE A 146 -0.76 -6.34 -9.44
CA PHE A 146 0.30 -7.01 -10.18
C PHE A 146 0.52 -6.37 -11.56
N LYS A 147 1.78 -6.10 -11.88
CA LYS A 147 2.29 -5.54 -13.13
C LYS A 147 3.61 -6.24 -13.47
N LYS A 148 4.04 -6.07 -14.73
CA LYS A 148 5.25 -6.73 -15.28
C LYS A 148 6.51 -6.61 -14.40
N ASP A 149 6.71 -5.46 -13.77
CA ASP A 149 7.91 -5.13 -12.99
C ASP A 149 7.61 -4.81 -11.52
N ARG A 150 6.34 -4.91 -11.12
CA ARG A 150 5.86 -4.49 -9.80
C ARG A 150 4.72 -5.38 -9.31
N ALA A 151 4.76 -5.75 -8.05
CA ALA A 151 3.69 -6.49 -7.42
C ALA A 151 3.46 -5.98 -6.00
N GLU A 152 2.28 -6.28 -5.45
CA GLU A 152 1.97 -6.05 -4.05
C GLU A 152 1.59 -7.37 -3.38
N ILE A 153 2.08 -7.57 -2.16
CA ILE A 153 1.61 -8.58 -1.24
C ILE A 153 0.90 -7.86 -0.11
N LEU A 154 -0.36 -8.17 0.11
CA LEU A 154 -1.15 -7.68 1.22
C LEU A 154 -0.93 -8.60 2.42
N LEU A 155 -0.36 -8.04 3.49
CA LEU A 155 -0.09 -8.72 4.74
C LEU A 155 -1.16 -8.32 5.76
N ARG A 156 -2.04 -9.25 6.10
CA ARG A 156 -3.06 -9.09 7.13
C ARG A 156 -2.59 -9.72 8.42
N TYR A 157 -2.16 -8.90 9.39
CA TYR A 157 -1.93 -9.39 10.74
C TYR A 157 -3.25 -9.86 11.36
N GLN A 158 -3.26 -11.01 12.04
CA GLN A 158 -4.49 -11.62 12.58
C GLN A 158 -5.29 -10.72 13.55
N LYS A 159 -4.64 -9.75 14.21
CA LYS A 159 -5.30 -8.78 15.12
C LYS A 159 -5.50 -7.40 14.50
N SER A 160 -5.30 -7.25 13.19
CA SER A 160 -5.44 -5.98 12.46
C SER A 160 -6.61 -6.03 11.48
N ASP A 161 -7.36 -4.93 11.40
CA ASP A 161 -8.37 -4.73 10.37
C ASP A 161 -7.82 -4.13 9.07
N TYR A 162 -6.52 -3.79 9.06
CA TYR A 162 -5.83 -3.16 7.94
C TYR A 162 -4.71 -4.05 7.39
N ASP A 163 -4.56 -4.06 6.07
CA ASP A 163 -3.45 -4.70 5.37
C ASP A 163 -2.22 -3.79 5.37
N ALA A 164 -1.04 -4.37 5.55
CA ALA A 164 0.21 -3.76 5.14
C ALA A 164 0.49 -4.14 3.68
N HIS A 165 0.81 -3.15 2.84
CA HIS A 165 0.97 -3.32 1.40
C HIS A 165 2.45 -3.48 1.05
N LEU A 166 2.98 -4.70 1.13
CA LEU A 166 4.37 -4.97 0.79
C LEU A 166 4.61 -4.83 -0.71
N LYS A 167 5.41 -3.83 -1.09
CA LYS A 167 5.74 -3.56 -2.49
C LYS A 167 6.93 -4.39 -2.93
N MET A 168 6.75 -5.04 -4.07
CA MET A 168 7.72 -5.92 -4.72
C MET A 168 8.10 -5.32 -6.07
N PHE A 169 9.38 -5.38 -6.42
CA PHE A 169 9.91 -4.84 -7.68
C PHE A 169 10.82 -5.85 -8.35
N ARG A 170 10.77 -5.90 -9.68
CA ARG A 170 11.64 -6.77 -10.46
C ARG A 170 12.89 -6.02 -10.89
N GLU A 171 14.04 -6.36 -10.29
CA GLU A 171 15.34 -5.76 -10.56
C GLU A 171 16.34 -6.83 -11.01
N GLY A 172 16.99 -6.65 -12.16
CA GLY A 172 17.98 -7.62 -12.65
C GLY A 172 17.41 -9.02 -12.87
N GLY A 173 16.11 -9.14 -13.15
CA GLY A 173 15.40 -10.41 -13.34
C GLY A 173 14.88 -11.07 -12.05
N LEU A 174 15.22 -10.53 -10.87
CA LEU A 174 14.82 -11.05 -9.57
C LEU A 174 13.77 -10.15 -8.92
N TRP A 175 12.84 -10.74 -8.17
CA TRP A 175 11.92 -10.00 -7.32
C TRP A 175 12.61 -9.58 -6.03
N LYS A 176 12.41 -8.31 -5.66
CA LYS A 176 12.99 -7.69 -4.47
C LYS A 176 11.96 -6.90 -3.70
N VAL A 177 12.18 -6.77 -2.40
CA VAL A 177 11.28 -6.09 -1.47
C VAL A 177 11.68 -4.62 -1.34
N GLY A 178 10.72 -3.72 -1.54
CA GLY A 178 10.91 -2.29 -1.28
C GLY A 178 10.38 -1.92 0.10
N LEU A 179 11.22 -1.90 1.13
CA LEU A 179 10.77 -1.53 2.48
C LEU A 179 10.45 -0.05 2.60
N ASP A 180 11.31 0.81 2.07
CA ASP A 180 11.06 2.26 2.10
C ASP A 180 9.90 2.63 1.18
N GLU A 181 9.76 1.96 0.05
CA GLU A 181 8.63 2.14 -0.86
C GLU A 181 7.31 1.68 -0.22
N THR A 182 7.36 0.68 0.67
CA THR A 182 6.20 0.15 1.42
C THR A 182 5.80 1.07 2.57
N PHE A 183 6.77 1.56 3.36
CA PHE A 183 6.49 2.19 4.66
C PHE A 183 6.81 3.68 4.73
N SER A 184 7.44 4.28 3.72
CA SER A 184 7.66 5.73 3.72
C SER A 184 6.38 6.51 3.39
N THR A 185 6.07 7.52 4.21
CA THR A 185 4.91 8.40 4.03
C THR A 185 5.10 9.44 2.92
N ARG A 186 6.11 9.29 2.06
CA ARG A 186 6.40 10.20 0.95
C ARG A 186 5.92 9.56 -0.34
N GLN A 187 4.61 9.65 -0.59
CA GLN A 187 4.03 9.53 -1.92
C GLN A 187 3.21 10.78 -2.22
#